data_AF-A0A7S3BMU3-F1
#
_entry.id   AF-A0A7S3BMU3-F1
#
_cell.length_a   1.000
_cell.length_b   1.000
_cell.length_c   1.000
_cell.angle_alpha   90.00
_cell.angle_beta   90.00
_cell.angle_gamma   90.00
#
_symmetry.space_group_name_H-M   'P 1'
#
loop_
_entity.id
_entity.type
_entity.pdbx_description
1 polymer ?
#
loop_
_entity_poly.entity_id
_entity_poly.type
_entity_poly.pdbx_seq_one_letter_code
_entity_poly.pdbx_strand_id
1 'polypeptide(L)'
;AREREQAKAPRSAAPRGGARARASGASGARTDPHGARGVGWRRADRCRRPICEAGPIVGCRGGAFADPGGPQARGRAQGARRPRSQPQQRQPTARARRGAAMASKPGVMYDFPWEPMGNYKYLLLAPFAVAAAAGLDDSDDWCRHMVLLVLARYVLAQLFVTASRIHAISGKHRIQKRGVNFEQMDREDNWDDFLILQALVMTAVHWVLPGFANFPLFSWRGLAQCALLHAGPTEFVYYWFHRALHNHALYGAYHSHHHKSFVTEPTSGSCHPFMEHLGYTANFAIPMLGTWMLGGASIGMFYFYTCAFDVLNLIGHCNWEFVPARLYQSVPLLKYLVYTPSYHSLHHSRVHTNFCLFMPFYDWLGGTLERESDGKTWTSDKLQMEAMQRTYEVPDAVFLAHGTDLLSGFHLPMFFRGFAKNPYKEHWLLYPLWPLAAAMCAVFWAIGSVFTSHVERVNGHPVQTWVTPRYGFQYFLGFEKRRINRLIEQAIRDADRMGVKVFGLGALNKAEHVNGGGAIFPKRIGEGLRTRVVHGNTLTAACLLREFAPGTREVFLTGATSKLGRAAALWLCRRGVRV
;
A
#
# COMPACT_ATOMS: atom_id res chain seq x y z
N ALA A 1 7.01 61.55 18.62
CA ALA A 1 7.05 61.26 17.18
C ALA A 1 6.26 59.98 16.91
N ARG A 2 5.14 59.91 16.16
CA ARG A 2 4.52 60.83 15.17
C ARG A 2 5.51 61.25 14.06
N GLU A 3 5.26 61.12 12.77
CA GLU A 3 4.05 60.83 11.97
C GLU A 3 4.42 59.95 10.75
N ARG A 4 3.54 59.05 10.25
CA ARG A 4 2.66 59.24 9.07
C ARG A 4 3.30 60.01 7.89
N GLU A 5 3.35 59.35 6.73
CA GLU A 5 3.16 60.04 5.45
C GLU A 5 2.26 59.22 4.52
N GLN A 6 1.34 59.89 3.82
CA GLN A 6 0.36 59.30 2.91
C GLN A 6 0.58 59.85 1.50
N ALA A 7 0.77 58.99 0.50
CA ALA A 7 0.73 59.39 -0.90
C ALA A 7 -0.68 59.18 -1.47
N LYS A 8 -1.32 60.28 -1.90
CA LYS A 8 -2.63 60.31 -2.56
C LYS A 8 -2.50 60.05 -4.07
N ALA A 9 -3.38 59.22 -4.63
CA ALA A 9 -3.90 59.42 -6.00
C ALA A 9 -5.05 60.46 -5.94
N PRO A 10 -5.56 61.03 -7.07
CA PRO A 10 -6.60 60.30 -7.82
C PRO A 10 -6.87 60.71 -9.30
N ARG A 11 -7.77 59.95 -9.98
CA ARG A 11 -8.53 60.26 -11.23
C ARG A 11 -7.70 60.39 -12.53
N SER A 12 -8.15 60.04 -13.74
CA SER A 12 -9.33 59.31 -14.29
C SER A 12 -9.01 58.96 -15.77
N ALA A 13 -9.78 58.22 -16.58
CA ALA A 13 -11.17 57.76 -16.55
C ALA A 13 -11.34 56.36 -17.23
N ALA A 14 -12.50 56.06 -17.86
CA ALA A 14 -12.79 54.83 -18.60
C ALA A 14 -13.73 55.11 -19.84
N PRO A 15 -14.53 54.18 -20.42
CA PRO A 15 -14.11 53.42 -21.60
C PRO A 15 -15.12 53.43 -22.79
N ARG A 16 -14.66 53.10 -24.01
CA ARG A 16 -15.46 52.65 -25.19
C ARG A 16 -14.55 51.80 -26.09
N GLY A 17 -14.99 50.85 -26.92
CA GLY A 17 -16.31 50.28 -27.21
C GLY A 17 -16.15 49.28 -28.38
N GLY A 18 -17.00 48.26 -28.52
CA GLY A 18 -16.90 47.28 -29.61
C GLY A 18 -17.97 47.48 -30.69
N ALA A 19 -17.76 46.92 -31.90
CA ALA A 19 -18.83 46.61 -32.85
C ALA A 19 -18.38 45.63 -33.96
N ARG A 20 -19.35 44.89 -34.51
CA ARG A 20 -19.22 44.01 -35.69
C ARG A 20 -19.49 44.80 -36.98
N ALA A 21 -19.07 44.26 -38.12
CA ALA A 21 -19.72 44.47 -39.42
C ALA A 21 -19.85 43.14 -40.19
N ARG A 22 -20.73 43.08 -41.19
CA ARG A 22 -21.23 41.87 -41.88
C ARG A 22 -21.46 42.17 -43.37
N ALA A 23 -21.83 41.13 -44.14
CA ALA A 23 -22.38 41.15 -45.52
C ALA A 23 -21.32 41.23 -46.66
N SER A 24 -21.55 40.74 -47.90
CA SER A 24 -22.76 40.15 -48.53
C SER A 24 -22.46 39.32 -49.80
N GLY A 25 -23.24 38.24 -50.04
CA GLY A 25 -23.80 37.83 -51.36
C GLY A 25 -22.90 37.17 -52.43
N ALA A 26 -23.40 36.44 -53.44
CA ALA A 26 -24.72 35.83 -53.69
C ALA A 26 -24.66 34.80 -54.86
N SER A 27 -25.67 33.90 -54.95
CA SER A 27 -26.07 32.99 -56.08
C SER A 27 -25.08 31.92 -56.61
N GLY A 28 -25.50 30.77 -57.19
CA GLY A 28 -26.85 30.17 -57.27
C GLY A 28 -26.89 28.79 -58.00
N ALA A 29 -27.75 27.89 -57.49
CA ALA A 29 -28.36 26.67 -58.11
C ALA A 29 -27.59 25.72 -59.08
N ARG A 30 -27.52 24.42 -58.73
CA ARG A 30 -28.40 23.34 -59.30
C ARG A 30 -28.14 21.93 -58.71
N THR A 31 -29.27 21.27 -58.34
CA THR A 31 -29.58 19.82 -58.34
C THR A 31 -28.67 18.76 -57.67
N ASP A 32 -29.20 18.21 -56.56
CA ASP A 32 -29.04 16.85 -55.98
C ASP A 32 -29.35 15.70 -57.00
N PRO A 33 -29.21 14.38 -56.66
CA PRO A 33 -29.01 13.72 -55.34
C PRO A 33 -27.81 12.72 -55.34
N HIS A 34 -27.52 11.80 -54.39
CA HIS A 34 -28.12 11.26 -53.13
C HIS A 34 -26.98 11.06 -52.09
N GLY A 35 -27.15 10.71 -50.80
CA GLY A 35 -28.34 10.57 -49.94
C GLY A 35 -28.03 9.69 -48.70
N ALA A 36 -28.14 10.24 -47.48
CA ALA A 36 -28.01 9.47 -46.23
C ALA A 36 -28.81 10.11 -45.08
N ARG A 37 -29.92 9.50 -44.69
CA ARG A 37 -30.67 9.87 -43.47
C ARG A 37 -30.05 9.15 -42.27
N GLY A 38 -29.71 9.86 -41.20
CA GLY A 38 -29.37 9.25 -39.91
C GLY A 38 -30.63 8.95 -39.09
N VAL A 39 -30.55 8.04 -38.12
CA VAL A 39 -31.46 7.93 -36.96
C VAL A 39 -30.74 7.27 -35.77
N GLY A 40 -30.89 7.88 -34.59
CA GLY A 40 -31.18 7.17 -33.33
C GLY A 40 -30.07 6.40 -32.61
N TRP A 41 -29.54 7.01 -31.54
CA TRP A 41 -28.95 6.26 -30.44
C TRP A 41 -30.04 5.50 -29.67
N ARG A 42 -29.88 4.18 -29.50
CA ARG A 42 -30.57 3.41 -28.45
C ARG A 42 -29.55 2.71 -27.57
N ARG A 43 -29.78 2.72 -26.26
CA ARG A 43 -29.14 1.78 -25.33
C ARG A 43 -29.56 0.35 -25.71
N ALA A 44 -28.62 -0.58 -25.69
CA ALA A 44 -28.90 -2.02 -25.79
C ALA A 44 -28.50 -2.69 -24.47
N ASP A 45 -29.42 -3.51 -23.95
CA ASP A 45 -29.33 -4.12 -22.64
C ASP A 45 -28.46 -5.39 -22.60
N ARG A 46 -28.28 -5.90 -21.36
CA ARG A 46 -27.60 -7.15 -21.01
C ARG A 46 -27.95 -8.31 -21.97
N CYS A 47 -26.95 -8.81 -22.70
CA CYS A 47 -27.06 -10.10 -23.39
C CYS A 47 -26.31 -11.20 -22.59
N ARG A 48 -27.03 -12.24 -22.17
CA ARG A 48 -26.46 -13.43 -21.50
C ARG A 48 -25.78 -14.31 -22.56
N ARG A 49 -24.58 -14.84 -22.28
CA ARG A 49 -23.93 -15.84 -23.15
C ARG A 49 -24.49 -17.25 -22.87
N PRO A 50 -24.78 -18.07 -23.89
CA PRO A 50 -24.78 -19.52 -23.76
C PRO A 50 -23.34 -20.07 -23.77
N ILE A 51 -23.18 -21.30 -23.29
CA ILE A 51 -21.91 -22.04 -23.22
C ILE A 51 -21.85 -23.01 -24.40
N CYS A 52 -20.75 -23.02 -25.16
CA CYS A 52 -20.43 -24.09 -26.09
C CYS A 52 -18.95 -24.48 -25.92
N GLU A 53 -18.69 -25.78 -25.79
CA GLU A 53 -17.35 -26.36 -25.77
C GLU A 53 -16.81 -26.48 -27.21
N ALA A 54 -15.49 -26.42 -27.38
CA ALA A 54 -14.82 -26.69 -28.64
C ALA A 54 -13.64 -27.64 -28.41
N GLY A 55 -13.61 -28.75 -29.15
CA GLY A 55 -12.61 -29.81 -29.04
C GLY A 55 -11.25 -29.46 -29.67
N PRO A 56 -10.24 -30.33 -29.52
CA PRO A 56 -8.89 -30.10 -30.05
C PRO A 56 -8.82 -30.40 -31.55
N ILE A 57 -8.14 -29.54 -32.32
CA ILE A 57 -7.81 -29.79 -33.73
C ILE A 57 -6.33 -30.22 -33.85
N VAL A 58 -6.10 -31.18 -34.74
CA VAL A 58 -4.84 -31.91 -34.93
C VAL A 58 -3.91 -31.18 -35.92
N GLY A 59 -2.62 -31.09 -35.53
CA GLY A 59 -1.45 -31.37 -36.37
C GLY A 59 -1.20 -30.62 -37.69
N CYS A 60 -0.07 -29.92 -37.76
CA CYS A 60 0.74 -29.82 -38.98
C CYS A 60 2.16 -30.36 -38.69
N ARG A 61 2.69 -31.19 -39.60
CA ARG A 61 4.08 -31.71 -39.59
C ARG A 61 4.96 -30.87 -40.54
N GLY A 62 6.28 -30.91 -40.32
CA GLY A 62 7.31 -30.38 -41.24
C GLY A 62 8.18 -29.31 -40.57
N GLY A 63 9.51 -29.39 -40.55
CA GLY A 63 10.41 -30.40 -41.11
C GLY A 63 11.64 -30.65 -40.22
N ALA A 64 12.46 -31.63 -40.60
CA ALA A 64 13.55 -32.15 -39.79
C ALA A 64 14.88 -31.41 -39.97
N PHE A 65 15.73 -31.49 -38.94
CA PHE A 65 17.18 -31.65 -39.11
C PHE A 65 17.62 -32.84 -38.25
N ALA A 66 18.53 -33.65 -38.78
CA ALA A 66 18.99 -34.88 -38.17
C ALA A 66 20.33 -34.67 -37.44
N ASP A 67 20.56 -35.46 -36.39
CA ASP A 67 21.87 -35.64 -35.74
C ASP A 67 21.99 -37.14 -35.36
N PRO A 68 23.13 -37.83 -35.60
CA PRO A 68 23.20 -39.28 -35.50
C PRO A 68 23.90 -39.82 -34.23
N GLY A 69 23.40 -40.95 -33.71
CA GLY A 69 24.21 -41.92 -32.95
C GLY A 69 23.95 -42.01 -31.44
N GLY A 70 23.80 -43.24 -30.93
CA GLY A 70 23.77 -43.57 -29.48
C GLY A 70 22.60 -44.48 -29.08
N PRO A 71 22.82 -45.64 -28.43
CA PRO A 71 21.83 -46.71 -28.34
C PRO A 71 20.82 -46.60 -27.19
N GLN A 72 19.74 -47.37 -27.33
CA GLN A 72 18.57 -47.42 -26.46
C GLN A 72 18.86 -47.99 -25.06
N ALA A 73 18.19 -47.44 -24.04
CA ALA A 73 17.86 -48.15 -22.80
C ALA A 73 16.36 -47.95 -22.47
N ARG A 74 15.63 -49.05 -22.24
CA ARG A 74 14.18 -49.04 -21.99
C ARG A 74 13.88 -48.71 -20.52
N GLY A 75 13.04 -47.72 -20.27
CA GLY A 75 12.50 -47.41 -18.93
C GLY A 75 11.03 -47.00 -19.01
N ARG A 76 10.15 -47.67 -18.24
CA ARG A 76 8.70 -47.41 -18.21
C ARG A 76 8.39 -46.04 -17.58
N ALA A 77 7.71 -45.15 -18.31
CA ALA A 77 7.13 -43.94 -17.75
C ALA A 77 5.66 -44.18 -17.32
N GLN A 78 5.36 -43.99 -16.04
CA GLN A 78 3.99 -43.96 -15.52
C GLN A 78 3.31 -42.62 -15.87
N GLY A 79 1.98 -42.62 -15.94
CA GLY A 79 1.21 -41.53 -16.57
C GLY A 79 1.25 -40.19 -15.83
N ALA A 80 1.73 -39.15 -16.52
CA ALA A 80 1.56 -37.76 -16.10
C ALA A 80 0.12 -37.27 -16.36
N ARG A 81 -0.58 -36.85 -15.30
CA ARG A 81 -1.91 -36.22 -15.41
C ARG A 81 -1.82 -34.87 -16.12
N ARG A 82 -2.76 -34.59 -17.03
CA ARG A 82 -2.91 -33.27 -17.67
C ARG A 82 -3.12 -32.17 -16.60
N PRO A 83 -2.50 -30.98 -16.72
CA PRO A 83 -2.82 -29.85 -15.85
C PRO A 83 -4.25 -29.37 -16.15
N ARG A 84 -5.08 -29.20 -15.10
CA ARG A 84 -6.40 -28.57 -15.21
C ARG A 84 -6.23 -27.11 -15.59
N SER A 85 -6.99 -26.66 -16.60
CA SER A 85 -7.10 -25.25 -16.96
C SER A 85 -7.66 -24.43 -15.80
N GLN A 86 -6.94 -23.39 -15.38
CA GLN A 86 -7.49 -22.39 -14.47
C GLN A 86 -8.58 -21.58 -15.20
N PRO A 87 -9.80 -21.42 -14.63
CA PRO A 87 -10.79 -20.53 -15.19
C PRO A 87 -10.37 -19.06 -15.00
N GLN A 88 -10.62 -18.23 -16.00
CA GLN A 88 -10.37 -16.79 -15.93
C GLN A 88 -11.09 -16.17 -14.74
N GLN A 89 -10.33 -15.50 -13.85
CA GLN A 89 -10.89 -14.75 -12.72
C GLN A 89 -11.76 -13.59 -13.24
N ARG A 90 -13.08 -13.76 -13.19
CA ARG A 90 -14.00 -12.63 -13.13
C ARG A 90 -13.81 -11.95 -11.77
N GLN A 91 -13.77 -10.62 -11.75
CA GLN A 91 -13.80 -9.89 -10.48
C GLN A 91 -15.05 -10.30 -9.67
N PRO A 92 -14.90 -10.76 -8.42
CA PRO A 92 -16.04 -11.13 -7.59
C PRO A 92 -16.87 -9.89 -7.26
N THR A 93 -18.19 -10.06 -7.28
CA THR A 93 -19.12 -9.03 -6.74
C THR A 93 -18.81 -8.78 -5.25
N ALA A 94 -19.16 -7.60 -4.73
CA ALA A 94 -18.86 -7.23 -3.34
C ALA A 94 -19.32 -8.29 -2.30
N ARG A 95 -20.45 -8.97 -2.56
CA ARG A 95 -20.96 -10.06 -1.71
C ARG A 95 -20.10 -11.34 -1.74
N ALA A 96 -19.38 -11.59 -2.84
CA ALA A 96 -18.47 -12.74 -2.96
C ALA A 96 -17.07 -12.46 -2.37
N ARG A 97 -16.64 -11.18 -2.26
CA ARG A 97 -15.45 -10.82 -1.46
C ARG A 97 -15.62 -11.16 0.03
N ARG A 98 -16.84 -11.01 0.57
CA ARG A 98 -17.17 -11.28 1.99
C ARG A 98 -16.92 -12.74 2.42
N GLY A 99 -16.89 -13.71 1.49
CA GLY A 99 -16.71 -15.13 1.83
C GLY A 99 -15.28 -15.55 2.20
N ALA A 100 -14.26 -14.75 1.88
CA ALA A 100 -12.86 -15.14 2.05
C ALA A 100 -12.17 -14.57 3.31
N ALA A 101 -12.77 -13.55 3.95
CA ALA A 101 -12.08 -12.67 4.92
C ALA A 101 -12.40 -12.95 6.40
N MET A 102 -13.35 -13.83 6.71
CA MET A 102 -13.83 -14.10 8.08
C MET A 102 -12.86 -14.99 8.88
N ALA A 103 -12.93 -14.96 10.22
CA ALA A 103 -12.34 -15.99 11.08
C ALA A 103 -12.91 -17.39 10.74
N SER A 104 -12.25 -18.47 11.19
CA SER A 104 -12.63 -19.83 10.76
C SER A 104 -14.01 -20.27 11.26
N LYS A 105 -14.45 -19.76 12.42
CA LYS A 105 -15.80 -19.92 12.98
C LYS A 105 -16.19 -18.66 13.77
N PRO A 106 -16.64 -17.57 13.12
CA PRO A 106 -16.84 -16.26 13.74
C PRO A 106 -17.66 -16.31 15.04
N GLY A 107 -17.19 -15.58 16.05
CA GLY A 107 -17.85 -15.50 17.36
C GLY A 107 -19.08 -14.59 17.40
N VAL A 108 -19.64 -14.43 18.61
CA VAL A 108 -20.72 -13.46 18.87
C VAL A 108 -20.15 -12.05 18.76
N MET A 109 -20.89 -11.12 18.14
CA MET A 109 -20.45 -9.73 17.94
C MET A 109 -19.05 -9.64 17.29
N TYR A 110 -18.84 -10.47 16.26
CA TYR A 110 -17.58 -10.51 15.50
C TYR A 110 -17.34 -9.24 14.68
N ASP A 111 -18.32 -8.83 13.89
CA ASP A 111 -18.25 -7.61 13.08
C ASP A 111 -18.52 -6.36 13.94
N PHE A 112 -17.92 -5.22 13.56
CA PHE A 112 -18.20 -3.93 14.20
C PHE A 112 -19.67 -3.49 13.97
N PRO A 113 -20.31 -2.79 14.92
CA PRO A 113 -21.69 -2.33 14.78
C PRO A 113 -21.95 -1.48 13.52
N TRP A 114 -20.92 -0.80 13.01
CA TRP A 114 -20.96 0.05 11.82
C TRP A 114 -20.39 -0.62 10.55
N GLU A 115 -20.02 -1.90 10.56
CA GLU A 115 -19.62 -2.63 9.34
C GLU A 115 -20.65 -2.50 8.19
N PRO A 116 -21.99 -2.48 8.42
CA PRO A 116 -22.97 -2.20 7.37
C PRO A 116 -22.83 -0.81 6.71
N MET A 117 -22.21 0.17 7.38
CA MET A 117 -21.97 1.51 6.85
C MET A 117 -20.78 1.55 5.89
N GLY A 118 -19.85 0.60 5.98
CA GLY A 118 -18.56 0.65 5.27
C GLY A 118 -17.88 2.00 5.45
N ASN A 119 -17.43 2.63 4.36
CA ASN A 119 -16.76 3.94 4.42
C ASN A 119 -17.63 5.10 4.96
N TYR A 120 -18.95 4.93 5.14
CA TYR A 120 -19.76 5.93 5.84
C TYR A 120 -19.55 5.92 7.37
N LYS A 121 -18.82 4.95 7.92
CA LYS A 121 -18.45 4.89 9.36
C LYS A 121 -17.84 6.17 9.90
N TYR A 122 -17.10 6.94 9.08
CA TYR A 122 -16.51 8.21 9.50
C TYR A 122 -17.54 9.29 9.87
N LEU A 123 -18.82 9.13 9.51
CA LEU A 123 -19.90 9.99 10.01
C LEU A 123 -20.07 9.87 11.54
N LEU A 124 -19.62 8.79 12.17
CA LEU A 124 -19.58 8.65 13.63
C LEU A 124 -18.58 9.62 14.29
N LEU A 125 -17.59 10.11 13.54
CA LEU A 125 -16.65 11.13 14.00
C LEU A 125 -17.12 12.57 13.69
N ALA A 126 -18.16 12.74 12.86
CA ALA A 126 -18.65 14.05 12.47
C ALA A 126 -19.18 14.91 13.64
N PRO A 127 -19.88 14.37 14.67
CA PRO A 127 -20.33 15.17 15.81
C PRO A 127 -19.17 15.88 16.53
N PHE A 128 -18.03 15.18 16.73
CA PHE A 128 -16.84 15.77 17.36
C PHE A 128 -16.27 16.92 16.54
N ALA A 129 -16.14 16.73 15.22
CA ALA A 129 -15.62 17.75 14.33
C ALA A 129 -16.56 18.98 14.24
N VAL A 130 -17.88 18.76 14.23
CA VAL A 130 -18.87 19.85 14.22
C VAL A 130 -18.85 20.60 15.56
N ALA A 131 -18.84 19.91 16.70
CA ALA A 131 -18.83 20.55 18.02
C ALA A 131 -17.56 21.41 18.21
N ALA A 132 -16.39 20.83 17.92
CA ALA A 132 -15.10 21.52 18.04
C ALA A 132 -14.97 22.73 17.09
N ALA A 133 -15.56 22.68 15.89
CA ALA A 133 -15.47 23.77 14.91
C ALA A 133 -16.55 24.85 15.09
N ALA A 134 -17.73 24.49 15.59
CA ALA A 134 -18.85 25.41 15.80
C ALA A 134 -18.82 26.09 17.19
N GLY A 135 -17.88 25.73 18.07
CA GLY A 135 -17.83 26.22 19.45
C GLY A 135 -18.97 25.66 20.32
N LEU A 136 -19.43 24.45 20.02
CA LEU A 136 -20.45 23.71 20.77
C LEU A 136 -19.82 22.62 21.65
N ASP A 137 -18.53 22.78 21.96
CA ASP A 137 -17.80 21.89 22.86
C ASP A 137 -18.19 22.16 24.32
N ASP A 138 -17.88 21.22 25.21
CA ASP A 138 -18.04 21.41 26.65
C ASP A 138 -16.91 22.27 27.26
N SER A 139 -16.97 22.50 28.57
CA SER A 139 -15.94 23.26 29.31
C SER A 139 -14.55 22.60 29.31
N ASP A 140 -14.48 21.33 28.93
CA ASP A 140 -13.26 20.51 28.90
C ASP A 140 -12.61 20.53 27.50
N ASP A 141 -13.22 21.21 26.52
CA ASP A 141 -12.85 21.15 25.09
C ASP A 141 -12.74 19.69 24.59
N TRP A 142 -13.61 18.80 25.09
CA TRP A 142 -13.49 17.36 24.91
C TRP A 142 -13.50 16.95 23.43
N CYS A 143 -14.41 17.49 22.62
CA CYS A 143 -14.52 17.15 21.22
C CYS A 143 -13.29 17.60 20.43
N ARG A 144 -12.75 18.78 20.72
CA ARG A 144 -11.47 19.24 20.16
C ARG A 144 -10.34 18.30 20.53
N HIS A 145 -10.27 17.86 21.78
CA HIS A 145 -9.27 16.90 22.23
C HIS A 145 -9.39 15.54 21.52
N MET A 146 -10.61 15.01 21.36
CA MET A 146 -10.85 13.76 20.61
C MET A 146 -10.45 13.89 19.13
N VAL A 147 -10.81 14.98 18.45
CA VAL A 147 -10.42 15.23 17.06
C VAL A 147 -8.89 15.27 16.93
N LEU A 148 -8.21 16.03 17.79
CA LEU A 148 -6.75 16.14 17.76
C LEU A 148 -6.05 14.81 18.06
N LEU A 149 -6.56 14.02 19.00
CA LEU A 149 -5.98 12.71 19.33
C LEU A 149 -6.18 11.71 18.18
N VAL A 150 -7.40 11.59 17.65
CA VAL A 150 -7.68 10.68 16.52
C VAL A 150 -6.82 11.06 15.30
N LEU A 151 -6.69 12.35 14.98
CA LEU A 151 -5.80 12.82 13.91
C LEU A 151 -4.33 12.48 14.19
N ALA A 152 -3.82 12.69 15.41
CA ALA A 152 -2.46 12.34 15.77
C ALA A 152 -2.17 10.83 15.58
N ARG A 153 -3.13 9.97 15.95
CA ARG A 153 -3.02 8.51 15.79
C ARG A 153 -3.03 8.07 14.32
N TYR A 154 -3.90 8.66 13.48
CA TYR A 154 -3.83 8.45 12.02
C TYR A 154 -2.49 8.89 11.43
N VAL A 155 -1.95 10.04 11.86
CA VAL A 155 -0.63 10.53 11.41
C VAL A 155 0.48 9.58 11.84
N LEU A 156 0.49 9.09 13.09
CA LEU A 156 1.48 8.11 13.57
C LEU A 156 1.42 6.81 12.76
N ALA A 157 0.24 6.23 12.58
CA ALA A 157 0.06 5.02 11.77
C ALA A 157 0.54 5.24 10.32
N GLN A 158 0.16 6.36 9.70
CA GLN A 158 0.59 6.69 8.34
C GLN A 158 2.11 6.90 8.25
N LEU A 159 2.76 7.54 9.23
CA LEU A 159 4.22 7.70 9.24
C LEU A 159 4.93 6.34 9.32
N PHE A 160 4.44 5.40 10.14
CA PHE A 160 4.97 4.04 10.21
C PHE A 160 4.73 3.24 8.92
N VAL A 161 3.57 3.37 8.28
CA VAL A 161 3.29 2.77 6.95
C VAL A 161 4.22 3.35 5.88
N THR A 162 4.43 4.67 5.87
CA THR A 162 5.38 5.32 4.98
C THR A 162 6.80 4.75 5.19
N ALA A 163 7.25 4.63 6.44
CA ALA A 163 8.56 4.09 6.78
C ALA A 163 8.73 2.59 6.43
N SER A 164 7.72 1.74 6.64
CA SER A 164 7.79 0.32 6.25
C SER A 164 7.85 0.12 4.74
N ARG A 165 7.25 1.04 3.98
CA ARG A 165 7.17 0.95 2.51
C ARG A 165 8.27 1.72 1.77
N ILE A 166 8.99 2.64 2.41
CA ILE A 166 10.24 3.19 1.86
C ILE A 166 11.35 2.13 1.97
N HIS A 167 11.67 1.51 0.83
CA HIS A 167 12.64 0.42 0.75
C HIS A 167 14.07 0.80 1.17
N ALA A 168 14.43 2.09 1.07
CA ALA A 168 15.71 2.61 1.58
C ALA A 168 15.81 2.59 3.12
N ILE A 169 14.68 2.59 3.83
CA ILE A 169 14.61 2.51 5.29
C ILE A 169 14.43 1.04 5.71
N SER A 170 13.38 0.38 5.23
CA SER A 170 12.96 -0.95 5.70
C SER A 170 13.62 -2.13 4.97
N GLY A 171 14.10 -1.93 3.74
CA GLY A 171 14.36 -3.00 2.79
C GLY A 171 15.49 -3.95 3.18
N LYS A 172 16.57 -3.42 3.79
CA LYS A 172 17.74 -4.22 4.20
C LYS A 172 17.43 -5.15 5.37
N HIS A 173 16.70 -4.65 6.37
CA HIS A 173 16.46 -5.35 7.64
C HIS A 173 15.03 -5.93 7.74
N ARG A 174 14.38 -6.17 6.60
CA ARG A 174 13.02 -6.73 6.56
C ARG A 174 13.01 -8.14 7.16
N ILE A 175 12.02 -8.41 8.01
CA ILE A 175 11.92 -9.68 8.75
C ILE A 175 11.32 -10.75 7.83
N GLN A 176 10.08 -10.53 7.38
CA GLN A 176 9.38 -11.37 6.42
C GLN A 176 9.66 -10.92 4.98
N LYS A 177 10.31 -11.79 4.20
CA LYS A 177 10.66 -11.53 2.78
C LYS A 177 9.48 -11.66 1.80
N ARG A 178 8.33 -12.17 2.23
CA ARG A 178 7.12 -12.29 1.39
C ARG A 178 6.52 -10.89 1.18
N GLY A 179 6.00 -10.63 -0.01
CA GLY A 179 5.18 -9.45 -0.26
C GLY A 179 3.79 -9.61 0.35
N VAL A 180 3.19 -8.51 0.79
CA VAL A 180 1.76 -8.48 1.16
C VAL A 180 0.92 -8.67 -0.11
N ASN A 181 -0.11 -9.52 -0.06
CA ASN A 181 -0.98 -9.77 -1.20
C ASN A 181 -2.27 -8.93 -1.14
N PHE A 182 -2.98 -8.79 -2.27
CA PHE A 182 -4.21 -8.00 -2.32
C PHE A 182 -5.33 -8.51 -1.39
N GLU A 183 -5.37 -9.82 -1.10
CA GLU A 183 -6.35 -10.40 -0.18
C GLU A 183 -6.13 -9.92 1.27
N GLN A 184 -4.88 -9.85 1.71
CA GLN A 184 -4.49 -9.25 2.99
C GLN A 184 -4.73 -7.73 2.99
N MET A 185 -4.44 -7.04 1.88
CA MET A 185 -4.73 -5.61 1.75
C MET A 185 -6.22 -5.28 1.82
N ASP A 186 -7.09 -6.11 1.23
CA ASP A 186 -8.55 -5.93 1.29
C ASP A 186 -9.14 -6.33 2.67
N ARG A 187 -8.57 -7.32 3.36
CA ARG A 187 -9.02 -7.71 4.71
C ARG A 187 -8.74 -6.62 5.76
N GLU A 188 -7.55 -6.03 5.70
CA GLU A 188 -7.08 -5.05 6.69
C GLU A 188 -7.44 -3.59 6.33
N ASP A 189 -8.38 -3.37 5.40
CA ASP A 189 -8.74 -2.01 4.93
C ASP A 189 -9.41 -1.17 6.03
N ASN A 190 -10.14 -1.84 6.93
CA ASN A 190 -10.85 -1.27 8.07
C ASN A 190 -10.00 -1.27 9.38
N TRP A 191 -8.67 -1.30 9.28
CA TRP A 191 -7.74 -1.32 10.42
C TRP A 191 -7.97 -0.22 11.46
N ASP A 192 -8.65 0.86 11.08
CA ASP A 192 -8.90 2.07 11.87
C ASP A 192 -10.23 2.05 12.65
N ASP A 193 -11.03 0.99 12.57
CA ASP A 193 -12.28 0.87 13.34
C ASP A 193 -12.07 1.03 14.86
N PHE A 194 -10.94 0.57 15.37
CA PHE A 194 -10.57 0.75 16.78
C PHE A 194 -10.41 2.21 17.20
N LEU A 195 -10.04 3.12 16.29
CA LEU A 195 -9.95 4.56 16.58
C LEU A 195 -11.34 5.15 16.81
N ILE A 196 -12.32 4.74 16.00
CA ILE A 196 -13.73 5.13 16.15
C ILE A 196 -14.28 4.54 17.45
N LEU A 197 -14.05 3.25 17.71
CA LEU A 197 -14.48 2.59 18.94
C LEU A 197 -13.93 3.28 20.19
N GLN A 198 -12.62 3.52 20.23
CA GLN A 198 -12.00 4.14 21.39
C GLN A 198 -12.44 5.59 21.57
N ALA A 199 -12.63 6.38 20.50
CA ALA A 199 -13.19 7.72 20.61
C ALA A 199 -14.60 7.72 21.23
N LEU A 200 -15.47 6.80 20.79
CA LEU A 200 -16.82 6.65 21.34
C LEU A 200 -16.81 6.16 22.80
N VAL A 201 -15.98 5.17 23.13
CA VAL A 201 -15.85 4.64 24.51
C VAL A 201 -15.27 5.70 25.46
N MET A 202 -14.21 6.39 25.07
CA MET A 202 -13.62 7.46 25.89
C MET A 202 -14.62 8.60 26.12
N THR A 203 -15.47 8.91 25.14
CA THR A 203 -16.53 9.93 25.29
C THR A 203 -17.66 9.47 26.20
N ALA A 204 -18.08 8.21 26.10
CA ALA A 204 -19.04 7.63 27.03
C ALA A 204 -18.51 7.61 28.47
N VAL A 205 -17.20 7.36 28.66
CA VAL A 205 -16.53 7.50 29.96
C VAL A 205 -16.52 8.94 30.43
N HIS A 206 -16.17 9.91 29.57
CA HIS A 206 -16.14 11.34 29.91
C HIS A 206 -17.51 11.87 30.40
N TRP A 207 -18.62 11.41 29.82
CA TRP A 207 -19.96 11.80 30.29
C TRP A 207 -20.35 11.22 31.66
N VAL A 208 -19.70 10.15 32.11
CA VAL A 208 -19.94 9.53 33.43
C VAL A 208 -18.91 10.02 34.46
N LEU A 209 -17.68 10.27 34.01
CA LEU A 209 -16.54 10.72 34.80
C LEU A 209 -15.95 11.97 34.10
N PRO A 210 -16.20 13.20 34.57
CA PRO A 210 -15.80 14.43 33.88
C PRO A 210 -14.29 14.41 33.57
N GLY A 211 -13.99 14.31 32.28
CA GLY A 211 -12.79 13.64 31.81
C GLY A 211 -11.52 14.50 31.73
N PHE A 212 -11.64 15.82 31.70
CA PHE A 212 -10.49 16.75 31.80
C PHE A 212 -10.72 17.92 32.77
N ALA A 213 -11.92 18.07 33.34
CA ALA A 213 -12.25 19.14 34.28
C ALA A 213 -11.22 19.24 35.42
N ASN A 214 -10.53 20.39 35.48
CA ASN A 214 -9.45 20.68 36.44
C ASN A 214 -8.18 19.80 36.32
N PHE A 215 -8.00 19.05 35.24
CA PHE A 215 -6.76 18.30 35.04
C PHE A 215 -5.61 19.27 34.74
N PRO A 216 -4.43 19.10 35.36
CA PRO A 216 -3.24 19.83 34.93
C PRO A 216 -2.88 19.43 33.49
N LEU A 217 -2.26 20.36 32.75
CA LEU A 217 -1.74 20.08 31.41
C LEU A 217 -0.75 18.90 31.41
N PHE A 218 0.01 18.72 32.50
CA PHE A 218 1.05 17.70 32.59
C PHE A 218 1.32 17.29 34.06
N SER A 219 1.71 16.03 34.27
CA SER A 219 2.08 15.51 35.60
C SER A 219 3.10 14.37 35.48
N TRP A 220 4.34 14.58 35.96
CA TRP A 220 5.35 13.52 36.04
C TRP A 220 4.92 12.37 36.96
N ARG A 221 4.25 12.69 38.07
CA ARG A 221 3.66 11.69 38.99
C ARG A 221 2.63 10.83 38.26
N GLY A 222 1.78 11.46 37.45
CA GLY A 222 0.80 10.80 36.60
C GLY A 222 1.44 9.87 35.57
N LEU A 223 2.43 10.35 34.83
CA LEU A 223 3.15 9.51 33.87
C LEU A 223 3.83 8.30 34.54
N ALA A 224 4.43 8.47 35.72
CA ALA A 224 5.01 7.36 36.47
C ALA A 224 3.96 6.34 36.94
N GLN A 225 2.82 6.80 37.46
CA GLN A 225 1.68 5.94 37.82
C GLN A 225 1.14 5.19 36.60
N CYS A 226 0.95 5.88 35.48
CA CYS A 226 0.46 5.31 34.23
C CYS A 226 1.42 4.24 33.68
N ALA A 227 2.73 4.51 33.72
CA ALA A 227 3.75 3.55 33.30
C ALA A 227 3.78 2.31 34.19
N LEU A 228 3.65 2.45 35.51
CA LEU A 228 3.60 1.32 36.45
C LEU A 228 2.31 0.49 36.31
N LEU A 229 1.16 1.15 36.12
CA LEU A 229 -0.13 0.47 35.88
C LEU A 229 -0.17 -0.23 34.52
N HIS A 230 0.56 0.30 33.53
CA HIS A 230 0.76 -0.37 32.26
C HIS A 230 1.66 -1.61 32.45
N ALA A 231 2.88 -1.40 32.94
CA ALA A 231 3.90 -2.43 33.08
C ALA A 231 3.54 -3.57 34.03
N GLY A 232 2.63 -3.35 35.00
CA GLY A 232 2.14 -4.37 35.93
C GLY A 232 0.77 -4.93 35.50
N PRO A 233 -0.35 -4.33 35.97
CA PRO A 233 -1.71 -4.82 35.68
C PRO A 233 -2.05 -5.02 34.20
N THR A 234 -1.72 -4.06 33.33
CA THR A 234 -2.19 -4.05 31.92
C THR A 234 -1.51 -5.13 31.09
N GLU A 235 -0.20 -5.30 31.25
CA GLU A 235 0.58 -6.39 30.65
C GLU A 235 0.17 -7.75 31.20
N PHE A 236 -0.04 -7.88 32.53
CA PHE A 236 -0.48 -9.13 33.15
C PHE A 236 -1.84 -9.60 32.62
N VAL A 237 -2.83 -8.69 32.58
CA VAL A 237 -4.17 -9.01 32.08
C VAL A 237 -4.15 -9.27 30.57
N TYR A 238 -3.39 -8.49 29.80
CA TYR A 238 -3.20 -8.78 28.36
C TYR A 238 -2.60 -10.16 28.13
N TYR A 239 -1.51 -10.50 28.82
CA TYR A 239 -0.81 -11.78 28.64
C TYR A 239 -1.76 -12.98 28.80
N TRP A 240 -2.58 -12.97 29.86
CA TRP A 240 -3.56 -14.04 30.08
C TRP A 240 -4.73 -14.01 29.08
N PHE A 241 -5.23 -12.82 28.73
CA PHE A 241 -6.30 -12.68 27.73
C PHE A 241 -5.85 -13.15 26.34
N HIS A 242 -4.68 -12.71 25.88
CA HIS A 242 -4.08 -13.10 24.62
C HIS A 242 -3.75 -14.60 24.59
N ARG A 243 -3.16 -15.15 25.66
CA ARG A 243 -2.93 -16.61 25.79
C ARG A 243 -4.25 -17.40 25.76
N ALA A 244 -5.35 -16.87 26.33
CA ALA A 244 -6.68 -17.48 26.24
C ALA A 244 -7.27 -17.38 24.82
N LEU A 245 -7.06 -16.27 24.11
CA LEU A 245 -7.45 -16.10 22.71
C LEU A 245 -6.76 -17.10 21.76
N HIS A 246 -5.62 -17.67 22.15
CA HIS A 246 -4.96 -18.78 21.44
C HIS A 246 -5.48 -20.18 21.78
N ASN A 247 -6.47 -20.31 22.66
CA ASN A 247 -7.25 -21.54 22.77
C ASN A 247 -8.03 -21.79 21.47
N HIS A 248 -8.08 -23.04 20.98
CA HIS A 248 -8.73 -23.41 19.72
C HIS A 248 -10.12 -22.81 19.50
N ALA A 249 -10.96 -22.71 20.54
CA ALA A 249 -12.29 -22.11 20.43
C ALA A 249 -12.26 -20.59 20.19
N LEU A 250 -11.53 -19.85 21.03
CA LEU A 250 -11.43 -18.39 20.93
C LEU A 250 -10.58 -17.95 19.73
N TYR A 251 -9.57 -18.73 19.36
CA TYR A 251 -8.75 -18.50 18.18
C TYR A 251 -9.59 -18.59 16.90
N GLY A 252 -10.39 -19.66 16.77
CA GLY A 252 -11.30 -19.82 15.63
C GLY A 252 -12.39 -18.75 15.56
N ALA A 253 -12.80 -18.20 16.71
CA ALA A 253 -13.85 -17.21 16.85
C ALA A 253 -13.40 -15.76 16.61
N TYR A 254 -12.24 -15.37 17.15
CA TYR A 254 -11.80 -13.98 17.18
C TYR A 254 -10.39 -13.83 16.60
N HIS A 255 -9.40 -14.44 17.24
CA HIS A 255 -7.99 -14.08 17.04
C HIS A 255 -7.35 -14.61 15.73
N SER A 256 -7.93 -15.64 15.11
CA SER A 256 -7.45 -16.16 13.82
C SER A 256 -7.56 -15.15 12.68
N HIS A 257 -8.39 -14.12 12.79
CA HIS A 257 -8.44 -13.03 11.80
C HIS A 257 -7.13 -12.24 11.79
N HIS A 258 -6.61 -11.89 12.96
CA HIS A 258 -5.34 -11.20 13.15
C HIS A 258 -4.17 -12.04 12.64
N HIS A 259 -4.13 -13.33 12.98
CA HIS A 259 -3.07 -14.25 12.55
C HIS A 259 -3.03 -14.57 11.05
N LYS A 260 -4.09 -14.26 10.28
CA LYS A 260 -4.02 -14.26 8.81
C LYS A 260 -3.11 -13.16 8.25
N SER A 261 -2.59 -12.26 9.09
CA SER A 261 -1.66 -11.19 8.73
C SER A 261 -0.21 -11.68 8.78
N PHE A 262 0.11 -12.73 8.01
CA PHE A 262 1.42 -13.41 8.09
C PHE A 262 2.60 -12.48 7.74
N VAL A 263 2.40 -11.56 6.79
CA VAL A 263 3.35 -10.47 6.53
C VAL A 263 2.76 -9.24 7.20
N THR A 264 3.13 -9.00 8.47
CA THR A 264 2.59 -7.86 9.21
C THR A 264 2.93 -6.54 8.53
N GLU A 265 2.00 -5.60 8.61
CA GLU A 265 2.20 -4.17 8.37
C GLU A 265 1.86 -3.43 9.66
N PRO A 266 2.33 -2.18 9.87
CA PRO A 266 2.04 -1.44 11.10
C PRO A 266 0.54 -1.44 11.48
N THR A 267 -0.36 -1.31 10.49
CA THR A 267 -1.81 -1.33 10.71
C THR A 267 -2.41 -2.72 10.97
N SER A 268 -1.69 -3.82 10.68
CA SER A 268 -2.16 -5.19 10.97
C SER A 268 -2.34 -5.43 12.47
N GLY A 269 -1.59 -4.71 13.32
CA GLY A 269 -1.73 -4.71 14.78
C GLY A 269 -3.06 -4.15 15.32
N SER A 270 -3.86 -3.56 14.46
CA SER A 270 -5.22 -3.07 14.77
C SER A 270 -6.32 -3.88 14.07
N CYS A 271 -5.98 -4.96 13.37
CA CYS A 271 -6.94 -5.77 12.61
C CYS A 271 -7.45 -6.94 13.46
N HIS A 272 -8.42 -6.66 14.33
CA HIS A 272 -9.10 -7.64 15.19
C HIS A 272 -10.63 -7.51 15.08
N PRO A 273 -11.41 -8.55 15.43
CA PRO A 273 -12.87 -8.48 15.54
C PRO A 273 -13.34 -7.57 16.68
N PHE A 274 -14.60 -7.14 16.63
CA PHE A 274 -15.14 -6.12 17.53
C PHE A 274 -15.08 -6.52 19.03
N MET A 275 -15.51 -7.74 19.40
CA MET A 275 -15.42 -8.20 20.80
C MET A 275 -13.98 -8.27 21.34
N GLU A 276 -13.03 -8.62 20.48
CA GLU A 276 -11.61 -8.67 20.87
C GLU A 276 -11.06 -7.25 21.10
N HIS A 277 -11.38 -6.31 20.20
CA HIS A 277 -11.09 -4.88 20.41
C HIS A 277 -11.79 -4.27 21.62
N LEU A 278 -12.98 -4.73 21.98
CA LEU A 278 -13.69 -4.28 23.18
C LEU A 278 -12.95 -4.76 24.45
N GLY A 279 -12.50 -6.03 24.47
CA GLY A 279 -11.65 -6.57 25.54
C GLY A 279 -10.31 -5.85 25.66
N TYR A 280 -9.64 -5.59 24.55
CA TYR A 280 -8.42 -4.79 24.52
C TYR A 280 -8.65 -3.35 24.99
N THR A 281 -9.74 -2.70 24.57
CA THR A 281 -10.09 -1.34 25.02
C THR A 281 -10.34 -1.28 26.53
N ALA A 282 -11.03 -2.28 27.10
CA ALA A 282 -11.21 -2.39 28.54
C ALA A 282 -9.86 -2.59 29.28
N ASN A 283 -8.97 -3.43 28.76
CA ASN A 283 -7.64 -3.63 29.32
C ASN A 283 -6.78 -2.35 29.26
N PHE A 284 -6.73 -1.68 28.11
CA PHE A 284 -5.88 -0.50 27.92
C PHE A 284 -6.42 0.76 28.61
N ALA A 285 -7.65 0.73 29.14
CA ALA A 285 -8.19 1.74 30.03
C ALA A 285 -7.64 1.66 31.47
N ILE A 286 -7.12 0.49 31.91
CA ILE A 286 -6.60 0.28 33.28
C ILE A 286 -5.58 1.35 33.72
N PRO A 287 -4.53 1.69 32.96
CA PRO A 287 -3.53 2.65 33.41
C PRO A 287 -4.03 4.11 33.33
N MET A 288 -5.00 4.40 32.47
CA MET A 288 -5.60 5.73 32.35
C MET A 288 -6.56 5.98 33.53
N LEU A 289 -7.51 5.07 33.75
CA LEU A 289 -8.48 5.14 34.86
C LEU A 289 -7.80 4.98 36.22
N GLY A 290 -6.85 4.05 36.35
CA GLY A 290 -6.11 3.86 37.61
C GLY A 290 -5.26 5.08 37.96
N THR A 291 -4.63 5.74 36.98
CA THR A 291 -3.90 6.99 37.25
C THR A 291 -4.83 8.13 37.65
N TRP A 292 -6.03 8.20 37.05
CA TRP A 292 -7.07 9.13 37.49
C TRP A 292 -7.52 8.86 38.93
N MET A 293 -7.81 7.60 39.29
CA MET A 293 -8.16 7.21 40.66
C MET A 293 -7.06 7.52 41.69
N LEU A 294 -5.79 7.50 41.29
CA LEU A 294 -4.64 7.88 42.13
C LEU A 294 -4.38 9.40 42.16
N GLY A 295 -5.26 10.21 41.55
CA GLY A 295 -5.15 11.68 41.46
C GLY A 295 -3.99 12.16 40.59
N GLY A 296 -3.52 11.33 39.66
CA GLY A 296 -2.36 11.61 38.80
C GLY A 296 -2.69 12.12 37.40
N ALA A 297 -3.96 12.07 36.98
CA ALA A 297 -4.34 12.35 35.61
C ALA A 297 -3.94 13.75 35.15
N SER A 298 -3.60 13.85 33.87
CA SER A 298 -3.25 15.11 33.19
C SER A 298 -3.56 14.98 31.70
N ILE A 299 -3.82 16.10 31.03
CA ILE A 299 -4.12 16.09 29.59
C ILE A 299 -2.93 15.51 28.80
N GLY A 300 -1.71 15.90 29.14
CA GLY A 300 -0.49 15.39 28.52
C GLY A 300 -0.27 13.88 28.71
N MET A 301 -0.69 13.29 29.84
CA MET A 301 -0.64 11.84 30.04
C MET A 301 -1.55 11.10 29.06
N PHE A 302 -2.76 11.62 28.81
CA PHE A 302 -3.74 11.01 27.90
C PHE A 302 -3.20 10.91 26.46
N TYR A 303 -2.64 12.00 25.95
CA TYR A 303 -1.96 12.01 24.65
C TYR A 303 -0.71 11.14 24.64
N PHE A 304 0.19 11.30 25.62
CA PHE A 304 1.47 10.59 25.64
C PHE A 304 1.27 9.08 25.73
N TYR A 305 0.43 8.60 26.64
CA TYR A 305 0.15 7.17 26.80
C TYR A 305 -0.46 6.57 25.53
N THR A 306 -1.51 7.20 24.99
CA THR A 306 -2.20 6.66 23.79
C THR A 306 -1.27 6.64 22.58
N CYS A 307 -0.49 7.70 22.35
CA CYS A 307 0.46 7.75 21.25
C CYS A 307 1.66 6.80 21.45
N ALA A 308 2.18 6.66 22.68
CA ALA A 308 3.26 5.72 22.97
C ALA A 308 2.80 4.25 22.83
N PHE A 309 1.57 3.95 23.25
CA PHE A 309 0.92 2.65 23.05
C PHE A 309 0.82 2.31 21.56
N ASP A 310 0.26 3.22 20.76
CA ASP A 310 0.16 3.04 19.31
C ASP A 310 1.55 2.86 18.69
N VAL A 311 2.54 3.67 19.06
CA VAL A 311 3.93 3.53 18.57
C VAL A 311 4.51 2.16 18.88
N LEU A 312 4.36 1.63 20.10
CA LEU A 312 4.85 0.29 20.43
C LEU A 312 4.12 -0.79 19.60
N ASN A 313 2.80 -0.73 19.49
CA ASN A 313 2.04 -1.66 18.65
C ASN A 313 2.46 -1.60 17.17
N LEU A 314 2.64 -0.40 16.62
CA LEU A 314 3.12 -0.17 15.25
C LEU A 314 4.52 -0.75 15.06
N ILE A 315 5.42 -0.63 16.04
CA ILE A 315 6.77 -1.23 16.05
C ILE A 315 6.68 -2.76 15.97
N GLY A 316 5.83 -3.40 16.78
CA GLY A 316 5.66 -4.87 16.75
C GLY A 316 5.23 -5.42 15.39
N HIS A 317 4.47 -4.65 14.62
CA HIS A 317 3.87 -5.08 13.35
C HIS A 317 4.56 -4.49 12.11
N CYS A 318 5.63 -3.70 12.27
CA CYS A 318 6.21 -2.94 11.15
C CYS A 318 6.94 -3.80 10.10
N ASN A 319 7.28 -5.04 10.45
CA ASN A 319 7.99 -6.03 9.61
C ASN A 319 9.39 -5.58 9.13
N TRP A 320 10.00 -4.60 9.80
CA TRP A 320 11.42 -4.26 9.61
C TRP A 320 12.11 -4.18 10.97
N GLU A 321 13.25 -4.84 11.11
CA GLU A 321 14.04 -4.68 12.33
C GLU A 321 14.85 -3.37 12.25
N PHE A 322 14.87 -2.62 13.34
CA PHE A 322 15.64 -1.38 13.47
C PHE A 322 16.24 -1.21 14.87
N VAL A 323 15.85 -2.03 15.84
CA VAL A 323 16.45 -2.07 17.16
C VAL A 323 17.84 -2.71 17.03
N PRO A 324 18.95 -2.00 17.29
CA PRO A 324 20.28 -2.57 17.14
C PRO A 324 20.50 -3.67 18.18
N ALA A 325 20.91 -4.87 17.77
CA ALA A 325 21.16 -5.99 18.69
C ALA A 325 22.15 -5.63 19.82
N ARG A 326 23.09 -4.71 19.56
CA ARG A 326 24.02 -4.16 20.57
C ARG A 326 23.31 -3.49 21.76
N LEU A 327 22.13 -2.89 21.56
CA LEU A 327 21.38 -2.21 22.63
C LEU A 327 21.01 -3.19 23.75
N TYR A 328 20.49 -4.37 23.39
CA TYR A 328 20.08 -5.40 24.35
C TYR A 328 21.27 -6.23 24.85
N GLN A 329 22.38 -6.27 24.10
CA GLN A 329 23.65 -6.83 24.59
C GLN A 329 24.29 -5.93 25.66
N SER A 330 24.23 -4.60 25.50
CA SER A 330 24.75 -3.62 26.46
C SER A 330 23.83 -3.42 27.67
N VAL A 331 22.51 -3.59 27.52
CA VAL A 331 21.54 -3.52 28.62
C VAL A 331 20.65 -4.78 28.63
N PRO A 332 21.12 -5.91 29.16
CA PRO A 332 20.43 -7.21 29.08
C PRO A 332 19.04 -7.25 29.74
N LEU A 333 18.76 -6.35 30.68
CA LEU A 333 17.43 -6.24 31.31
C LEU A 333 16.39 -5.59 30.39
N LEU A 334 16.80 -4.76 29.42
CA LEU A 334 15.88 -4.00 28.58
C LEU A 334 14.99 -4.90 27.72
N LYS A 335 15.49 -6.07 27.29
CA LYS A 335 14.72 -7.02 26.49
C LYS A 335 13.54 -7.70 27.22
N TYR A 336 13.48 -7.58 28.54
CA TYR A 336 12.32 -8.00 29.33
C TYR A 336 11.26 -6.89 29.43
N LEU A 337 11.68 -5.63 29.27
CA LEU A 337 10.82 -4.44 29.41
C LEU A 337 10.23 -3.95 28.09
N VAL A 338 10.91 -4.20 26.97
CA VAL A 338 10.42 -3.85 25.63
C VAL A 338 10.83 -4.95 24.65
N TYR A 339 9.86 -5.44 23.89
CA TYR A 339 10.03 -6.34 22.76
C TYR A 339 10.58 -5.65 21.49
N THR A 340 11.08 -6.45 20.54
CA THR A 340 11.49 -5.96 19.21
C THR A 340 10.46 -6.30 18.14
N PRO A 341 10.50 -5.64 16.96
CA PRO A 341 9.81 -6.11 15.76
C PRO A 341 10.03 -7.60 15.47
N SER A 342 11.25 -8.11 15.67
CA SER A 342 11.56 -9.54 15.49
C SER A 342 10.86 -10.44 16.52
N TYR A 343 10.70 -9.98 17.77
CA TYR A 343 10.05 -10.74 18.85
C TYR A 343 8.57 -11.02 18.56
N HIS A 344 7.84 -10.02 18.06
CA HIS A 344 6.42 -10.17 17.73
C HIS A 344 6.16 -10.75 16.34
N SER A 345 7.02 -10.47 15.35
CA SER A 345 6.94 -11.21 14.08
C SER A 345 7.17 -12.72 14.27
N LEU A 346 7.93 -13.13 15.30
CA LEU A 346 8.06 -14.52 15.69
C LEU A 346 6.75 -15.09 16.25
N HIS A 347 5.99 -14.35 17.06
CA HIS A 347 4.65 -14.77 17.53
C HIS A 347 3.71 -15.09 16.36
N HIS A 348 3.62 -14.21 15.35
CA HIS A 348 2.86 -14.47 14.11
C HIS A 348 3.35 -15.71 13.32
N SER A 349 4.59 -16.14 13.54
CA SER A 349 5.18 -17.32 12.90
C SER A 349 5.07 -18.60 13.75
N ARG A 350 4.96 -18.46 15.08
CA ARG A 350 4.86 -19.52 16.09
C ARG A 350 3.79 -19.15 17.12
N VAL A 351 2.54 -19.36 16.73
CA VAL A 351 1.32 -18.85 17.40
C VAL A 351 1.07 -19.35 18.84
N HIS A 352 1.94 -20.19 19.40
CA HIS A 352 1.80 -20.74 20.75
C HIS A 352 2.88 -20.28 21.73
N THR A 353 3.62 -19.22 21.38
CA THR A 353 4.70 -18.62 22.18
C THR A 353 4.68 -17.10 22.05
N ASN A 354 5.35 -16.37 22.94
CA ASN A 354 5.48 -14.91 22.91
C ASN A 354 4.12 -14.16 22.92
N PHE A 355 3.37 -14.26 24.03
CA PHE A 355 2.03 -13.68 24.21
C PHE A 355 2.00 -12.29 24.89
N CYS A 356 3.12 -11.71 25.32
CA CYS A 356 3.15 -10.39 25.96
C CYS A 356 2.55 -9.29 25.09
N LEU A 357 2.16 -8.16 25.69
CA LEU A 357 1.78 -6.98 24.92
C LEU A 357 3.04 -6.31 24.39
N PHE A 358 3.82 -5.70 25.27
CA PHE A 358 5.10 -5.07 24.96
C PHE A 358 6.26 -5.57 25.86
N MET A 359 5.98 -6.27 26.97
CA MET A 359 6.98 -6.72 27.96
C MET A 359 7.24 -8.24 27.95
N PRO A 360 8.31 -8.75 27.30
CA PRO A 360 8.69 -10.17 27.31
C PRO A 360 8.94 -10.78 28.70
N PHE A 361 9.02 -9.96 29.75
CA PHE A 361 8.97 -10.39 31.14
C PHE A 361 7.82 -11.38 31.42
N TYR A 362 6.63 -11.15 30.88
CA TYR A 362 5.45 -11.99 31.14
C TYR A 362 5.54 -13.36 30.47
N ASP A 363 6.13 -13.45 29.27
CA ASP A 363 6.42 -14.72 28.61
C ASP A 363 7.54 -15.51 29.29
N TRP A 364 8.55 -14.80 29.82
CA TRP A 364 9.60 -15.41 30.62
C TRP A 364 9.03 -16.00 31.92
N LEU A 365 8.20 -15.25 32.64
CA LEU A 365 7.55 -15.67 33.89
C LEU A 365 6.52 -16.78 33.65
N GLY A 366 5.73 -16.67 32.58
CA GLY A 366 4.63 -17.58 32.25
C GLY A 366 5.03 -18.83 31.46
N GLY A 367 6.33 -18.99 31.17
CA GLY A 367 6.91 -20.18 30.52
C GLY A 367 6.61 -20.31 29.02
N THR A 368 6.28 -19.21 28.35
CA THR A 368 5.83 -19.18 26.93
C THR A 368 6.80 -18.48 25.99
N LEU A 369 7.95 -18.05 26.50
CA LEU A 369 9.01 -17.43 25.70
C LEU A 369 9.67 -18.45 24.75
N GLU A 370 9.72 -18.10 23.47
CA GLU A 370 10.29 -18.95 22.40
C GLU A 370 11.83 -19.01 22.45
N ARG A 371 12.37 -20.23 22.37
CA ARG A 371 13.79 -20.52 22.63
C ARG A 371 14.38 -21.42 21.55
N GLU A 372 15.68 -21.26 21.33
CA GLU A 372 16.46 -22.22 20.56
C GLU A 372 16.62 -23.54 21.35
N SER A 373 17.13 -24.58 20.69
CA SER A 373 17.31 -25.93 21.27
C SER A 373 18.27 -25.99 22.47
N ASP A 374 18.99 -24.92 22.79
CA ASP A 374 19.84 -24.80 23.97
C ASP A 374 19.07 -24.43 25.26
N GLY A 375 17.77 -24.09 25.14
CA GLY A 375 16.90 -23.67 26.25
C GLY A 375 17.25 -22.30 26.87
N LYS A 376 18.27 -21.60 26.35
CA LYS A 376 18.82 -20.36 26.94
C LYS A 376 18.66 -19.17 25.99
N THR A 377 18.99 -19.36 24.72
CA THR A 377 18.95 -18.34 23.68
C THR A 377 17.51 -18.10 23.25
N TRP A 378 17.11 -16.83 23.19
CA TRP A 378 15.79 -16.44 22.70
C TRP A 378 15.82 -16.46 21.17
N THR A 379 14.87 -17.12 20.52
CA THR A 379 14.83 -17.16 19.04
C THR A 379 14.65 -15.75 18.44
N SER A 380 14.02 -14.83 19.17
CA SER A 380 13.92 -13.40 18.83
C SER A 380 15.28 -12.71 18.67
N ASP A 381 16.23 -12.99 19.57
CA ASP A 381 17.53 -12.33 19.61
C ASP A 381 18.37 -12.74 18.39
N LYS A 382 18.26 -14.03 18.02
CA LYS A 382 18.85 -14.59 16.79
C LYS A 382 18.23 -13.95 15.54
N LEU A 383 16.90 -13.87 15.46
CA LEU A 383 16.21 -13.22 14.33
C LEU A 383 16.57 -11.73 14.20
N GLN A 384 16.69 -11.01 15.33
CA GLN A 384 17.13 -9.63 15.36
C GLN A 384 18.57 -9.48 14.84
N MET A 385 19.50 -10.33 15.33
CA MET A 385 20.90 -10.34 14.86
C MET A 385 21.00 -10.66 13.37
N GLU A 386 20.28 -11.68 12.89
CA GLU A 386 20.21 -11.99 11.45
C GLU A 386 19.65 -10.80 10.65
N ALA A 387 18.54 -10.20 11.09
CA ALA A 387 17.92 -9.07 10.40
C ALA A 387 18.87 -7.86 10.31
N MET A 388 19.64 -7.58 11.35
CA MET A 388 20.65 -6.52 11.40
C MET A 388 21.90 -6.82 10.54
N GLN A 389 22.29 -8.09 10.43
CA GLN A 389 23.47 -8.52 9.67
C GLN A 389 23.19 -8.81 8.18
N ARG A 390 21.92 -8.94 7.79
CA ARG A 390 21.51 -9.26 6.40
C ARG A 390 22.12 -8.30 5.37
N THR A 391 22.70 -8.88 4.33
CA THR A 391 23.02 -8.19 3.08
C THR A 391 21.75 -8.00 2.23
N TYR A 392 21.80 -6.99 1.36
CA TYR A 392 20.68 -6.68 0.46
C TYR A 392 20.46 -7.81 -0.55
N GLU A 393 19.23 -8.31 -0.69
CA GLU A 393 18.91 -9.32 -1.71
C GLU A 393 18.81 -8.68 -3.09
N VAL A 394 19.77 -9.01 -3.96
CA VAL A 394 19.82 -8.56 -5.36
C VAL A 394 18.64 -9.13 -6.15
N PRO A 395 17.86 -8.32 -6.86
CA PRO A 395 16.78 -8.82 -7.71
C PRO A 395 17.33 -9.41 -9.02
N ASP A 396 16.68 -10.47 -9.51
CA ASP A 396 16.96 -11.03 -10.85
C ASP A 396 16.59 -10.04 -11.95
N ALA A 397 15.49 -9.31 -11.76
CA ALA A 397 15.01 -8.31 -12.72
C ALA A 397 14.48 -7.04 -12.04
N VAL A 398 14.70 -5.91 -12.70
CA VAL A 398 14.16 -4.58 -12.32
C VAL A 398 13.26 -4.08 -13.43
N PHE A 399 12.10 -3.51 -13.07
CA PHE A 399 11.22 -2.78 -13.98
C PHE A 399 11.19 -1.29 -13.59
N LEU A 400 11.64 -0.41 -14.48
CA LEU A 400 11.72 1.02 -14.26
C LEU A 400 10.45 1.75 -14.76
N ALA A 401 9.59 2.12 -13.83
CA ALA A 401 8.38 2.91 -14.04
C ALA A 401 8.62 4.42 -13.84
N HIS A 402 7.56 5.21 -13.99
CA HIS A 402 7.49 6.65 -13.68
C HIS A 402 6.03 7.01 -13.35
N GLY A 403 5.76 8.17 -12.75
CA GLY A 403 4.39 8.63 -12.48
C GLY A 403 3.65 9.01 -13.77
N THR A 404 2.34 8.78 -13.87
CA THR A 404 1.55 9.18 -15.05
C THR A 404 1.25 10.67 -15.00
N ASP A 405 0.65 11.08 -13.90
CA ASP A 405 0.11 12.41 -13.58
C ASP A 405 0.35 12.69 -12.09
N LEU A 406 0.10 13.93 -11.64
CA LEU A 406 0.43 14.34 -10.27
C LEU A 406 -0.26 13.50 -9.18
N LEU A 407 -1.53 13.13 -9.38
CA LEU A 407 -2.32 12.42 -8.37
C LEU A 407 -2.00 10.92 -8.31
N SER A 408 -1.46 10.35 -9.40
CA SER A 408 -0.95 8.97 -9.42
C SER A 408 0.14 8.71 -8.37
N GLY A 409 0.86 9.75 -7.92
CA GLY A 409 1.86 9.65 -6.86
C GLY A 409 1.30 9.05 -5.56
N PHE A 410 0.04 9.30 -5.24
CA PHE A 410 -0.63 8.77 -4.04
C PHE A 410 -0.94 7.27 -4.09
N HIS A 411 -0.80 6.63 -5.25
CA HIS A 411 -0.93 5.18 -5.41
C HIS A 411 0.42 4.45 -5.23
N LEU A 412 1.52 5.16 -4.96
CA LEU A 412 2.76 4.52 -4.49
C LEU A 412 2.52 3.92 -3.09
N PRO A 413 3.00 2.69 -2.79
CA PRO A 413 2.71 2.00 -1.52
C PRO A 413 3.11 2.76 -0.24
N MET A 414 4.01 3.74 -0.34
CA MET A 414 4.46 4.57 0.78
C MET A 414 3.52 5.72 1.16
N PHE A 415 2.48 6.00 0.36
CA PHE A 415 1.44 6.95 0.74
C PHE A 415 0.21 6.16 1.22
N PHE A 416 -0.88 6.12 0.46
CA PHE A 416 -2.14 5.56 0.96
C PHE A 416 -2.30 4.10 0.52
N ARG A 417 -2.25 3.17 1.49
CA ARG A 417 -2.46 1.72 1.29
C ARG A 417 -3.76 1.42 0.53
N GLY A 418 -4.86 2.09 0.89
CA GLY A 418 -6.18 1.94 0.26
C GLY A 418 -6.24 2.42 -1.21
N PHE A 419 -5.34 3.31 -1.63
CA PHE A 419 -5.17 3.68 -3.03
C PHE A 419 -4.23 2.71 -3.74
N ALA A 420 -3.08 2.38 -3.16
CA ALA A 420 -2.08 1.50 -3.75
C ALA A 420 -2.58 0.08 -4.09
N LYS A 421 -3.63 -0.41 -3.41
CA LYS A 421 -4.28 -1.69 -3.74
C LYS A 421 -5.20 -1.66 -4.97
N ASN A 422 -5.59 -0.47 -5.43
CA ASN A 422 -6.52 -0.27 -6.54
C ASN A 422 -5.78 0.23 -7.79
N PRO A 423 -6.24 -0.10 -9.01
CA PRO A 423 -5.72 0.54 -10.23
C PRO A 423 -6.01 2.04 -10.19
N TYR A 424 -5.01 2.85 -10.56
CA TYR A 424 -5.17 4.31 -10.60
C TYR A 424 -6.33 4.71 -11.51
N LYS A 425 -7.22 5.55 -10.99
CA LYS A 425 -8.30 6.20 -11.74
C LYS A 425 -8.54 7.59 -11.17
N GLU A 426 -8.56 8.59 -12.04
CA GLU A 426 -8.96 9.94 -11.66
C GLU A 426 -10.40 9.95 -11.10
N HIS A 427 -10.54 10.52 -9.91
CA HIS A 427 -11.80 10.70 -9.22
C HIS A 427 -11.78 12.02 -8.45
N TRP A 428 -12.92 12.70 -8.36
CA TRP A 428 -12.98 14.06 -7.82
C TRP A 428 -12.53 14.17 -6.36
N LEU A 429 -12.68 13.09 -5.57
CA LEU A 429 -12.16 12.99 -4.19
C LEU A 429 -10.63 13.09 -4.08
N LEU A 430 -9.88 12.94 -5.18
CA LEU A 430 -8.41 13.10 -5.17
C LEU A 430 -7.96 14.56 -5.38
N TYR A 431 -8.80 15.44 -5.94
CA TYR A 431 -8.42 16.84 -6.19
C TYR A 431 -8.07 17.65 -4.93
N PRO A 432 -8.69 17.43 -3.74
CA PRO A 432 -8.24 18.06 -2.50
C PRO A 432 -6.77 17.76 -2.14
N LEU A 433 -6.22 16.63 -2.62
CA LEU A 433 -4.82 16.26 -2.42
C LEU A 433 -3.87 16.89 -3.45
N TRP A 434 -4.38 17.62 -4.45
CA TRP A 434 -3.57 18.21 -5.51
C TRP A 434 -2.46 19.16 -5.03
N PRO A 435 -2.67 20.03 -4.01
CA PRO A 435 -1.59 20.86 -3.46
C PRO A 435 -0.44 20.02 -2.89
N LEU A 436 -0.76 18.91 -2.21
CA LEU A 436 0.23 17.97 -1.70
C LEU A 436 0.94 17.23 -2.85
N ALA A 437 0.22 16.83 -3.90
CA ALA A 437 0.83 16.24 -5.10
C ALA A 437 1.78 17.21 -5.83
N ALA A 438 1.43 18.49 -5.90
CA ALA A 438 2.29 19.53 -6.47
C ALA A 438 3.56 19.73 -5.63
N ALA A 439 3.44 19.75 -4.30
CA ALA A 439 4.59 19.80 -3.39
C ALA A 439 5.48 18.55 -3.53
N MET A 440 4.90 17.35 -3.56
CA MET A 440 5.62 16.09 -3.82
C MET A 440 6.33 16.11 -5.18
N CYS A 441 5.68 16.64 -6.22
CA CYS A 441 6.30 16.83 -7.53
C CYS A 441 7.47 17.80 -7.47
N ALA A 442 7.37 18.92 -6.74
CA ALA A 442 8.48 19.85 -6.55
C ALA A 442 9.67 19.18 -5.85
N VAL A 443 9.44 18.41 -4.79
CA VAL A 443 10.50 17.66 -4.07
C VAL A 443 11.16 16.60 -4.97
N PHE A 444 10.38 15.74 -5.61
CA PHE A 444 10.88 14.73 -6.56
C PHE A 444 11.60 15.37 -7.75
N TRP A 445 11.13 16.52 -8.24
CA TRP A 445 11.78 17.27 -9.30
C TRP A 445 13.12 17.86 -8.83
N ALA A 446 13.16 18.49 -7.65
CA ALA A 446 14.34 19.13 -7.09
C ALA A 446 15.46 18.14 -6.72
N ILE A 447 15.16 17.13 -5.90
CA ILE A 447 16.16 16.26 -5.27
C ILE A 447 15.97 14.75 -5.51
N GLY A 448 14.91 14.34 -6.21
CA GLY A 448 14.60 12.92 -6.41
C GLY A 448 15.66 12.13 -7.19
N SER A 449 16.06 10.99 -6.63
CA SER A 449 16.79 9.89 -7.29
C SER A 449 15.84 8.75 -7.66
N VAL A 450 16.30 7.79 -8.46
CA VAL A 450 15.52 6.56 -8.74
C VAL A 450 15.44 5.72 -7.46
N PHE A 451 14.24 5.28 -7.08
CA PHE A 451 13.99 4.53 -5.85
C PHE A 451 13.17 3.25 -6.11
N THR A 452 13.33 2.24 -5.27
CA THR A 452 12.50 1.03 -5.29
C THR A 452 11.13 1.30 -4.68
N SER A 453 10.06 1.09 -5.45
CA SER A 453 8.67 1.28 -5.00
C SER A 453 7.97 -0.02 -4.59
N HIS A 454 8.35 -1.16 -5.19
CA HIS A 454 7.76 -2.46 -4.87
C HIS A 454 8.78 -3.58 -5.05
N VAL A 455 8.64 -4.64 -4.24
CA VAL A 455 9.46 -5.85 -4.28
C VAL A 455 8.52 -7.05 -4.26
N GLU A 456 8.67 -7.95 -5.23
CA GLU A 456 7.81 -9.12 -5.39
C GLU A 456 8.62 -10.35 -5.80
N ARG A 457 7.97 -11.52 -5.84
CA ARG A 457 8.55 -12.74 -6.41
C ARG A 457 7.66 -13.28 -7.52
N VAL A 458 8.21 -13.39 -8.72
CA VAL A 458 7.53 -13.98 -9.88
C VAL A 458 8.14 -15.35 -10.13
N ASN A 459 7.36 -16.42 -9.91
CA ASN A 459 7.83 -17.81 -9.98
C ASN A 459 9.12 -18.07 -9.16
N GLY A 460 9.21 -17.47 -7.97
CA GLY A 460 10.37 -17.58 -7.08
C GLY A 460 11.46 -16.52 -7.31
N HIS A 461 11.59 -15.97 -8.51
CA HIS A 461 12.57 -14.94 -8.85
C HIS A 461 12.25 -13.60 -8.18
N PRO A 462 13.18 -12.97 -7.43
CA PRO A 462 12.98 -11.63 -6.87
C PRO A 462 12.96 -10.59 -7.98
N VAL A 463 11.87 -9.83 -8.06
CA VAL A 463 11.67 -8.74 -9.02
C VAL A 463 11.39 -7.44 -8.26
N GLN A 464 11.89 -6.32 -8.78
CA GLN A 464 11.65 -5.00 -8.19
C GLN A 464 11.08 -4.03 -9.20
N THR A 465 10.07 -3.25 -8.80
CA THR A 465 9.67 -2.05 -9.53
C THR A 465 10.40 -0.85 -8.95
N TRP A 466 11.22 -0.21 -9.78
CA TRP A 466 11.87 1.06 -9.46
C TRP A 466 11.13 2.20 -10.15
N VAL A 467 11.16 3.39 -9.57
CA VAL A 467 10.44 4.57 -10.07
C VAL A 467 11.45 5.67 -10.38
N THR A 468 11.43 6.14 -11.63
CA THR A 468 12.00 7.45 -11.95
C THR A 468 11.10 8.52 -11.33
N PRO A 469 11.63 9.44 -10.50
CA PRO A 469 10.85 10.43 -9.76
C PRO A 469 10.37 11.58 -10.67
N ARG A 470 9.65 11.23 -11.73
CA ARG A 470 9.16 12.11 -12.77
C ARG A 470 7.75 11.69 -13.19
N TYR A 471 6.94 12.69 -13.51
CA TYR A 471 5.58 12.50 -14.03
C TYR A 471 5.58 12.59 -15.56
N GLY A 472 4.55 12.04 -16.21
CA GLY A 472 4.48 11.89 -17.67
C GLY A 472 4.72 13.19 -18.43
N PHE A 473 4.16 14.31 -17.96
CA PHE A 473 4.35 15.63 -18.57
C PHE A 473 5.83 16.06 -18.65
N GLN A 474 6.66 15.66 -17.68
CA GLN A 474 8.07 16.06 -17.61
C GLN A 474 8.93 15.39 -18.70
N TYR A 475 8.50 14.27 -19.27
CA TYR A 475 9.20 13.63 -20.40
C TYR A 475 9.06 14.42 -21.71
N PHE A 476 8.01 15.24 -21.82
CA PHE A 476 7.78 16.14 -22.95
C PHE A 476 8.49 17.50 -22.80
N LEU A 477 8.98 17.83 -21.60
CA LEU A 477 9.78 19.03 -21.36
C LEU A 477 11.21 18.84 -21.91
N GLY A 478 11.51 19.55 -23.01
CA GLY A 478 12.77 19.39 -23.74
C GLY A 478 14.04 19.53 -22.89
N PHE A 479 14.02 20.42 -21.89
CA PHE A 479 15.16 20.66 -21.00
C PHE A 479 15.36 19.54 -19.95
N GLU A 480 14.31 18.85 -19.49
CA GLU A 480 14.41 17.74 -18.54
C GLU A 480 15.01 16.47 -19.18
N LYS A 481 15.00 16.32 -20.51
CA LYS A 481 15.52 15.12 -21.21
C LYS A 481 16.93 14.73 -20.77
N ARG A 482 17.83 15.70 -20.56
CA ARG A 482 19.20 15.46 -20.08
C ARG A 482 19.22 14.93 -18.64
N ARG A 483 18.28 15.37 -17.79
CA ARG A 483 18.17 14.95 -16.39
C ARG A 483 17.51 13.59 -16.25
N ILE A 484 16.41 13.35 -16.97
CA ILE A 484 15.74 12.04 -17.07
C ILE A 484 16.74 10.97 -17.53
N ASN A 485 17.51 11.23 -18.60
CA ASN A 485 18.48 10.27 -19.09
C ASN A 485 19.62 10.01 -18.09
N ARG A 486 20.07 11.00 -17.30
CA ARG A 486 21.04 10.76 -16.22
C ARG A 486 20.46 9.86 -15.12
N LEU A 487 19.20 10.05 -14.73
CA LEU A 487 18.52 9.21 -13.74
C LEU A 487 18.40 7.75 -14.22
N ILE A 488 17.98 7.54 -15.48
CA ILE A 488 17.85 6.19 -16.07
C ILE A 488 19.23 5.54 -16.23
N GLU A 489 20.23 6.27 -16.74
CA GLU A 489 21.59 5.74 -16.93
C GLU A 489 22.24 5.36 -15.58
N GLN A 490 22.07 6.19 -14.55
CA GLN A 490 22.54 5.88 -13.20
C GLN A 490 21.87 4.62 -12.65
N ALA A 491 20.55 4.50 -12.78
CA ALA A 491 19.82 3.30 -12.32
C ALA A 491 20.27 2.01 -13.04
N ILE A 492 20.61 2.08 -14.34
CA ILE A 492 21.19 0.93 -15.06
C ILE A 492 22.58 0.59 -14.50
N ARG A 493 23.43 1.59 -14.22
CA ARG A 493 24.75 1.37 -13.61
C ARG A 493 24.64 0.82 -12.18
N ASP A 494 23.64 1.24 -11.41
CA ASP A 494 23.35 0.70 -10.08
C ASP A 494 22.93 -0.77 -10.15
N ALA A 495 22.00 -1.09 -11.05
CA ALA A 495 21.58 -2.46 -11.31
C ALA A 495 22.74 -3.37 -11.75
N ASP A 496 23.66 -2.89 -12.59
CA ASP A 496 24.84 -3.66 -13.01
C ASP A 496 25.84 -3.89 -11.87
N ARG A 497 26.11 -2.86 -11.06
CA ARG A 497 26.97 -3.00 -9.87
C ARG A 497 26.38 -3.97 -8.84
N MET A 498 25.06 -4.02 -8.74
CA MET A 498 24.35 -4.98 -7.89
C MET A 498 24.35 -6.41 -8.47
N GLY A 499 24.56 -6.59 -9.78
CA GLY A 499 24.49 -7.90 -10.45
C GLY A 499 23.09 -8.30 -10.94
N VAL A 500 22.20 -7.33 -11.17
CA VAL A 500 20.87 -7.54 -11.74
C VAL A 500 20.99 -8.08 -13.17
N LYS A 501 20.23 -9.13 -13.51
CA LYS A 501 20.34 -9.80 -14.83
C LYS A 501 19.61 -9.04 -15.93
N VAL A 502 18.44 -8.48 -15.63
CA VAL A 502 17.57 -7.80 -16.62
C VAL A 502 17.04 -6.47 -16.08
N PHE A 503 17.13 -5.41 -16.88
CA PHE A 503 16.60 -4.09 -16.55
C PHE A 503 15.59 -3.62 -17.60
N GLY A 504 14.31 -3.61 -17.24
CA GLY A 504 13.19 -3.26 -18.11
C GLY A 504 12.85 -1.78 -18.07
N LEU A 505 12.88 -1.09 -19.22
CA LEU A 505 12.44 0.30 -19.35
C LEU A 505 10.91 0.36 -19.59
N GLY A 506 10.17 0.79 -18.56
CA GLY A 506 8.72 0.96 -18.59
C GLY A 506 8.27 2.28 -19.23
N ALA A 507 7.09 2.26 -19.87
CA ALA A 507 6.40 3.45 -20.39
C ALA A 507 7.31 4.49 -21.09
N LEU A 508 7.42 5.73 -20.59
CA LEU A 508 8.22 6.80 -21.21
C LEU A 508 9.72 6.72 -20.91
N ASN A 509 10.18 5.81 -20.02
CA ASN A 509 11.61 5.55 -19.83
C ASN A 509 12.29 4.93 -21.07
N LYS A 510 11.50 4.50 -22.05
CA LYS A 510 11.91 4.05 -23.40
C LYS A 510 11.34 4.93 -24.52
N ALA A 511 11.00 6.18 -24.24
CA ALA A 511 10.48 7.09 -25.25
C ALA A 511 11.54 7.44 -26.30
N GLU A 512 11.23 7.19 -27.58
CA GLU A 512 12.18 7.35 -28.69
C GLU A 512 12.70 8.79 -28.82
N HIS A 513 11.83 9.79 -28.62
CA HIS A 513 12.17 11.21 -28.62
C HIS A 513 12.96 11.68 -27.37
N VAL A 514 13.16 10.80 -26.37
CA VAL A 514 13.95 11.07 -25.16
C VAL A 514 15.31 10.34 -25.22
N ASN A 515 15.32 9.07 -25.65
CA ASN A 515 16.51 8.21 -25.55
C ASN A 515 16.63 7.12 -26.64
N GLY A 516 15.98 7.28 -27.79
CA GLY A 516 16.06 6.32 -28.89
C GLY A 516 15.47 4.94 -28.57
N GLY A 517 14.60 4.83 -27.56
CA GLY A 517 14.07 3.55 -27.08
C GLY A 517 14.99 2.82 -26.09
N GLY A 518 15.88 3.56 -25.42
CA GLY A 518 16.90 3.02 -24.51
C GLY A 518 18.23 2.68 -25.19
N ALA A 519 18.31 2.73 -26.52
CA ALA A 519 19.50 2.34 -27.29
C ALA A 519 20.74 3.22 -27.01
N ILE A 520 20.58 4.39 -26.39
CA ILE A 520 21.71 5.23 -25.97
C ILE A 520 22.45 4.67 -24.75
N PHE A 521 21.80 3.91 -23.88
CA PHE A 521 22.39 3.55 -22.58
C PHE A 521 23.52 2.51 -22.70
N PRO A 522 23.37 1.38 -23.42
CA PRO A 522 24.49 0.46 -23.65
C PRO A 522 25.67 1.14 -24.33
N LYS A 523 25.40 2.03 -25.30
CA LYS A 523 26.44 2.81 -26.02
C LYS A 523 27.22 3.78 -25.15
N ARG A 524 26.61 4.32 -24.09
CA ARG A 524 27.26 5.26 -23.14
C ARG A 524 27.89 4.57 -21.94
N ILE A 525 27.38 3.41 -21.55
CA ILE A 525 27.93 2.63 -20.44
C ILE A 525 29.16 1.84 -20.91
N GLY A 526 29.15 1.36 -22.16
CA GLY A 526 30.25 0.63 -22.77
C GLY A 526 30.16 -0.88 -22.58
N GLU A 527 31.19 -1.58 -23.06
CA GLU A 527 31.22 -3.05 -23.19
C GLU A 527 31.22 -3.81 -21.85
N GLY A 528 31.48 -3.13 -20.73
CA GLY A 528 31.42 -3.69 -19.38
C GLY A 528 30.00 -3.92 -18.83
N LEU A 529 28.95 -3.49 -19.53
CA LEU A 529 27.55 -3.66 -19.10
C LEU A 529 27.10 -5.12 -19.22
N ARG A 530 26.92 -5.81 -18.08
CA ARG A 530 26.46 -7.20 -17.98
C ARG A 530 24.93 -7.28 -17.88
N THR A 531 24.29 -6.28 -17.27
CA THR A 531 22.82 -6.21 -17.16
C THR A 531 22.15 -6.02 -18.52
N ARG A 532 21.20 -6.90 -18.85
CA ARG A 532 20.46 -6.85 -20.11
C ARG A 532 19.37 -5.77 -20.05
N VAL A 533 19.60 -4.63 -20.68
CA VAL A 533 18.61 -3.55 -20.80
C VAL A 533 17.58 -3.89 -21.88
N VAL A 534 16.29 -3.90 -21.53
CA VAL A 534 15.19 -4.30 -22.43
C VAL A 534 14.04 -3.29 -22.40
N HIS A 535 13.36 -3.10 -23.54
CA HIS A 535 12.19 -2.22 -23.63
C HIS A 535 10.83 -2.93 -23.51
N GLY A 536 10.80 -4.27 -23.40
CA GLY A 536 9.59 -5.07 -23.13
C GLY A 536 8.49 -5.10 -24.21
N ASN A 537 8.53 -4.23 -25.23
CA ASN A 537 7.45 -4.06 -26.23
C ASN A 537 6.96 -5.36 -26.88
N THR A 538 7.83 -6.35 -27.11
CA THR A 538 7.44 -7.65 -27.70
C THR A 538 6.45 -8.41 -26.81
N LEU A 539 6.70 -8.43 -25.50
CA LEU A 539 5.78 -9.03 -24.53
C LEU A 539 4.49 -8.21 -24.43
N THR A 540 4.58 -6.88 -24.40
CA THR A 540 3.40 -6.00 -24.36
C THR A 540 2.52 -6.19 -25.61
N ALA A 541 3.11 -6.34 -26.79
CA ALA A 541 2.39 -6.66 -28.02
C ALA A 541 1.76 -8.06 -27.95
N ALA A 542 2.49 -9.08 -27.47
CA ALA A 542 1.95 -10.43 -27.30
C ALA A 542 0.77 -10.48 -26.31
N CYS A 543 0.79 -9.68 -25.23
CA CYS A 543 -0.33 -9.53 -24.32
C CYS A 543 -1.53 -8.85 -25.00
N LEU A 544 -1.32 -7.70 -25.65
CA LEU A 544 -2.37 -6.99 -26.41
C LEU A 544 -3.06 -7.92 -27.43
N LEU A 545 -2.27 -8.73 -28.15
CA LEU A 545 -2.78 -9.64 -29.17
C LEU A 545 -3.60 -10.82 -28.61
N ARG A 546 -3.52 -11.10 -27.30
CA ARG A 546 -4.35 -12.11 -26.62
C ARG A 546 -5.71 -11.58 -26.14
N GLU A 547 -5.87 -10.25 -26.01
CA GLU A 547 -7.13 -9.64 -25.57
C GLU A 547 -8.20 -9.56 -26.67
N PHE A 548 -7.80 -9.72 -27.96
CA PHE A 548 -8.76 -9.76 -29.05
C PHE A 548 -9.60 -11.04 -29.03
N ALA A 549 -10.91 -10.89 -29.25
CA ALA A 549 -11.84 -12.02 -29.29
C ALA A 549 -11.54 -12.96 -30.48
N PRO A 550 -11.74 -14.28 -30.33
CA PRO A 550 -11.71 -15.20 -31.46
C PRO A 550 -12.69 -14.75 -32.56
N GLY A 551 -12.22 -14.72 -33.82
CA GLY A 551 -13.03 -14.30 -34.96
C GLY A 551 -13.12 -12.79 -35.21
N THR A 552 -12.39 -11.95 -34.48
CA THR A 552 -12.25 -10.51 -34.82
C THR A 552 -11.77 -10.33 -36.27
N ARG A 553 -12.54 -9.59 -37.08
CA ARG A 553 -12.24 -9.32 -38.50
C ARG A 553 -11.67 -7.94 -38.78
N GLU A 554 -11.96 -6.96 -37.92
CA GLU A 554 -11.56 -5.56 -38.09
C GLU A 554 -11.14 -4.99 -36.72
N VAL A 555 -10.05 -4.21 -36.67
CA VAL A 555 -9.47 -3.61 -35.45
C VAL A 555 -8.99 -2.21 -35.75
N PHE A 556 -9.64 -1.18 -35.20
CA PHE A 556 -9.10 0.17 -35.27
C PHE A 556 -7.93 0.34 -34.28
N LEU A 557 -6.69 0.48 -34.78
CA LEU A 557 -5.48 0.55 -33.96
C LEU A 557 -4.86 1.96 -33.92
N THR A 558 -5.11 2.69 -32.83
CA THR A 558 -4.42 3.96 -32.56
C THR A 558 -2.92 3.73 -32.33
N GLY A 559 -2.07 4.55 -32.95
CA GLY A 559 -0.61 4.42 -32.81
C GLY A 559 0.03 3.26 -33.58
N ALA A 560 -0.63 2.74 -34.63
CA ALA A 560 -0.15 1.65 -35.49
C ALA A 560 1.26 1.86 -36.10
N THR A 561 1.78 3.10 -36.17
CA THR A 561 3.13 3.40 -36.66
C THR A 561 4.24 3.18 -35.61
N SER A 562 3.89 3.14 -34.31
CA SER A 562 4.83 2.95 -33.20
C SER A 562 5.47 1.56 -33.19
N LYS A 563 6.58 1.36 -32.47
CA LYS A 563 7.25 0.03 -32.38
C LYS A 563 6.32 -1.09 -31.89
N LEU A 564 5.38 -0.78 -30.99
CA LEU A 564 4.37 -1.73 -30.51
C LEU A 564 3.19 -1.86 -31.47
N GLY A 565 2.61 -0.74 -31.90
CA GLY A 565 1.47 -0.71 -32.80
C GLY A 565 1.77 -1.38 -34.14
N ARG A 566 2.97 -1.18 -34.69
CA ARG A 566 3.42 -1.80 -35.94
C ARG A 566 3.55 -3.30 -35.80
N ALA A 567 4.07 -3.79 -34.68
CA ALA A 567 4.17 -5.23 -34.42
C ALA A 567 2.78 -5.87 -34.30
N ALA A 568 1.84 -5.21 -33.61
CA ALA A 568 0.46 -5.67 -33.50
C ALA A 568 -0.28 -5.63 -34.85
N ALA A 569 -0.20 -4.53 -35.60
CA ALA A 569 -0.80 -4.37 -36.92
C ALA A 569 -0.31 -5.44 -37.91
N LEU A 570 1.01 -5.62 -38.04
CA LEU A 570 1.58 -6.63 -38.94
C LEU A 570 1.15 -8.06 -38.58
N TRP A 571 0.97 -8.36 -37.29
CA TRP A 571 0.49 -9.68 -36.86
C TRP A 571 -1.01 -9.88 -37.16
N LEU A 572 -1.83 -8.84 -36.94
CA LEU A 572 -3.27 -8.84 -37.23
C LEU A 572 -3.53 -8.96 -38.74
N CYS A 573 -2.88 -8.14 -39.57
CA CYS A 573 -2.99 -8.20 -41.03
C CYS A 573 -2.59 -9.58 -41.59
N ARG A 574 -1.53 -10.20 -41.05
CA ARG A 574 -1.11 -11.58 -41.42
C ARG A 574 -2.12 -12.66 -41.08
N ARG A 575 -3.11 -12.37 -40.23
CA ARG A 575 -4.24 -13.26 -39.91
C ARG A 575 -5.54 -12.89 -40.64
N GLY A 576 -5.47 -12.00 -41.64
CA GLY A 576 -6.64 -11.54 -42.39
C GLY A 576 -7.53 -10.56 -41.63
N VAL A 577 -7.05 -10.00 -40.52
CA VAL A 577 -7.75 -8.94 -39.78
C VAL A 577 -7.44 -7.60 -40.44
N ARG A 578 -8.45 -6.81 -40.78
CA ARG A 578 -8.29 -5.44 -41.26
C ARG A 578 -7.90 -4.52 -40.10
N VAL A 579 -6.88 -3.68 -40.28
CA VAL A 579 -6.34 -2.76 -39.25
C VAL A 579 -6.35 -1.33 -39.76
#